data_AF-A0A3C1FMH2-F1
#
_entry.id   AF-A0A3C1FMH2-F1
#
_cell.length_a   1.000
_cell.length_b   1.000
_cell.length_c   1.000
_cell.angle_alpha   90.00
_cell.angle_beta   90.00
_cell.angle_gamma   90.00
#
_symmetry.space_group_name_H-M   'P 1'
#
loop_
_entity.id
_entity.type
_entity.pdbx_description
1 polymer ?
#
loop_
_entity_poly.entity_id
_entity_poly.type
_entity_poly.pdbx_seq_one_letter_code
_entity_poly.pdbx_strand_id
1 'polypeptide(L)'
;MSLWQACELTRPHNDPYQDIALARGKANSDVLVAELKGEIISSVMVGHDGHRGWVYYLSVAPDRQGQGLGQKMMRAAEAFLDKH
;
A
#
# COMPACT_ATOMS: atom_id res chain seq x y z
N MET A 1 -0.55 6.61 -9.75
CA MET A 1 0.63 5.99 -10.42
C MET A 1 1.96 6.56 -9.98
N SER A 2 2.09 7.89 -9.83
CA SER A 2 3.39 8.55 -9.60
C SER A 2 4.18 7.96 -8.43
N LEU A 3 3.52 7.66 -7.30
CA LEU A 3 4.21 7.13 -6.11
C LEU A 3 4.86 5.76 -6.36
N TRP A 4 4.13 4.76 -6.86
CA TRP A 4 4.70 3.41 -7.06
C TRP A 4 5.77 3.38 -8.15
N GLN A 5 5.65 4.24 -9.16
CA GLN A 5 6.69 4.41 -10.17
C GLN A 5 7.95 5.06 -9.56
N ALA A 6 7.79 6.12 -8.77
CA ALA A 6 8.89 6.78 -8.08
C ALA A 6 9.57 5.87 -7.04
N CYS A 7 8.85 4.91 -6.47
CA CYS A 7 9.40 3.88 -5.59
C CYS A 7 9.87 2.62 -6.33
N GLU A 8 9.83 2.60 -7.68
CA GLU A 8 10.27 1.47 -8.52
C GLU A 8 9.55 0.13 -8.22
N LEU A 9 8.28 0.21 -7.80
CA LEU A 9 7.47 -0.96 -7.43
C LEU A 9 6.67 -1.55 -8.59
N THR A 10 6.56 -0.85 -9.71
CA THR A 10 5.87 -1.37 -10.91
C THR A 10 6.72 -2.41 -11.63
N ARG A 11 6.09 -3.39 -12.27
CA ARG A 11 6.76 -4.41 -13.08
C ARG A 11 6.10 -4.48 -14.46
N PRO A 12 6.86 -4.72 -15.55
CA PRO A 12 6.26 -4.78 -16.90
C PRO A 12 5.18 -5.86 -17.05
N HIS A 13 5.30 -6.95 -16.29
CA HIS A 13 4.36 -8.07 -16.30
C HIS A 13 3.24 -7.94 -15.27
N ASN A 14 3.17 -6.83 -14.52
CA ASN A 14 2.12 -6.62 -13.53
C ASN A 14 1.51 -5.21 -13.66
N ASP A 15 0.23 -5.15 -14.03
CA ASP A 15 -0.49 -3.90 -14.22
C ASP A 15 -0.95 -3.35 -12.85
N PRO A 16 -0.34 -2.26 -12.35
CA PRO A 16 -0.66 -1.74 -11.03
C PRO A 16 -2.10 -1.22 -10.93
N TYR A 17 -2.75 -0.84 -12.03
CA TYR A 17 -4.16 -0.43 -11.97
C TYR A 17 -5.08 -1.62 -11.71
N GLN A 18 -4.77 -2.77 -12.32
CA GLN A 18 -5.52 -4.00 -12.08
C GLN A 18 -5.31 -4.47 -10.65
N ASP A 19 -4.09 -4.40 -10.11
CA ASP A 19 -3.84 -4.74 -8.71
C ASP A 19 -4.61 -3.84 -7.74
N ILE A 20 -4.65 -2.53 -7.98
CA ILE A 20 -5.45 -1.59 -7.17
C ILE A 20 -6.93 -1.96 -7.23
N ALA A 21 -7.47 -2.22 -8.44
CA ALA A 21 -8.86 -2.58 -8.62
C ALA A 21 -9.20 -3.91 -7.93
N LEU A 22 -8.31 -4.90 -8.03
CA LEU A 22 -8.46 -6.21 -7.39
C LEU A 22 -8.42 -6.11 -5.87
N ALA A 23 -7.49 -5.32 -5.31
CA ALA A 23 -7.38 -5.12 -3.87
C ALA A 23 -8.64 -4.44 -3.31
N ARG A 24 -9.10 -3.35 -3.94
CA ARG A 24 -10.29 -2.58 -3.51
C ARG A 24 -11.62 -3.30 -3.76
N GLY A 25 -11.63 -4.31 -4.62
CA GLY A 25 -12.84 -5.04 -5.02
C GLY A 25 -13.26 -6.14 -4.04
N LYS A 26 -12.52 -6.36 -2.94
CA LYS A 26 -12.76 -7.45 -1.99
C LYS A 26 -12.93 -6.91 -0.57
N ALA A 27 -13.64 -7.64 0.27
CA ALA A 27 -13.84 -7.24 1.67
C ALA A 27 -12.60 -7.49 2.57
N ASN A 28 -11.68 -8.34 2.13
CA ASN A 28 -10.52 -8.80 2.89
C ASN A 28 -9.19 -8.19 2.44
N SER A 29 -9.24 -7.14 1.61
CA SER A 29 -8.07 -6.41 1.15
C SER A 29 -8.39 -4.95 0.81
N ASP A 30 -7.39 -4.08 0.85
CA ASP A 30 -7.51 -2.69 0.41
C ASP A 30 -6.13 -2.06 0.09
N VAL A 31 -6.13 -0.82 -0.40
CA VAL A 31 -4.95 0.04 -0.55
C VAL A 31 -5.07 1.21 0.41
N LEU A 32 -4.25 1.20 1.46
CA LEU A 32 -4.17 2.29 2.43
C LEU A 32 -3.19 3.36 1.91
N VAL A 33 -3.55 4.63 2.11
CA VAL A 33 -2.74 5.77 1.66
C VAL A 33 -2.55 6.77 2.79
N ALA A 34 -1.37 7.38 2.84
CA ALA A 34 -1.11 8.58 3.62
C ALA A 34 -1.07 9.78 2.68
N GLU A 35 -1.90 10.78 2.97
CA GLU A 35 -1.99 12.01 2.21
C GLU A 35 -1.43 13.19 3.01
N LEU A 36 -0.70 14.07 2.33
CA LEU A 36 -0.27 15.35 2.86
C LEU A 36 -0.56 16.43 1.83
N LYS A 37 -1.45 17.37 2.17
CA LYS A 37 -1.84 18.50 1.32
C LYS A 37 -2.31 18.09 -0.08
N GLY A 38 -3.14 17.04 -0.19
CA GLY A 38 -3.63 16.55 -1.49
C GLY A 38 -2.70 15.59 -2.22
N GLU A 39 -1.49 15.33 -1.70
CA GLU A 39 -0.52 14.42 -2.33
C GLU A 39 -0.40 13.12 -1.54
N ILE A 40 -0.45 11.99 -2.24
CA ILE A 40 -0.18 10.67 -1.65
C ILE A 40 1.32 10.50 -1.47
N ILE A 41 1.78 10.51 -0.22
CA ILE A 41 3.20 10.46 0.14
C ILE A 41 3.66 9.07 0.60
N SER A 42 2.71 8.17 0.88
CA SER A 42 2.99 6.78 1.25
C SER A 42 1.75 5.92 0.99
N SER A 43 1.95 4.65 0.69
CA SER A 43 0.84 3.71 0.56
C SER A 43 1.27 2.29 0.90
N VAL A 44 0.27 1.43 1.14
CA VAL A 44 0.46 0.00 1.33
C VAL A 44 -0.78 -0.74 0.83
N MET A 45 -0.58 -1.81 0.08
CA MET A 45 -1.64 -2.74 -0.29
C MET A 45 -1.63 -3.88 0.73
N VAL A 46 -2.77 -4.19 1.33
CA VAL A 46 -2.88 -5.14 2.43
C VAL A 46 -4.09 -6.03 2.23
N GLY A 47 -4.01 -7.27 2.70
CA GLY A 47 -5.15 -8.18 2.78
C GLY A 47 -4.76 -9.53 3.34
N HIS A 48 -5.68 -10.50 3.33
CA HIS A 48 -5.41 -11.86 3.80
C HIS A 48 -6.12 -12.90 2.95
N ASP A 49 -5.64 -14.14 2.97
CA ASP A 49 -6.26 -15.29 2.30
C ASP A 49 -7.19 -16.12 3.23
N GLY A 50 -7.46 -15.61 4.43
CA GLY A 50 -8.20 -16.32 5.49
C GLY A 50 -7.31 -17.12 6.45
N HIS A 51 -6.01 -17.23 6.16
CA HIS A 51 -5.03 -17.88 7.04
C HIS A 51 -3.83 -16.97 7.33
N ARG A 52 -3.36 -16.20 6.34
CA ARG A 52 -2.21 -15.30 6.46
C ARG A 52 -2.52 -13.94 5.88
N GLY A 53 -2.14 -12.90 6.62
CA GLY A 53 -2.05 -11.55 6.11
C GLY A 53 -0.86 -11.38 5.17
N TRP A 54 -1.01 -10.50 4.19
CA TRP A 54 0.04 -10.12 3.25
C TRP A 54 0.07 -8.59 3.12
N VAL A 55 1.26 -8.09 2.80
CA VAL A 55 1.55 -6.69 2.55
C VAL A 55 2.34 -6.57 1.26
N TYR A 56 1.80 -5.81 0.31
CA TYR A 56 2.42 -5.50 -0.98
C TYR A 56 2.47 -4.00 -1.21
N TYR A 57 3.29 -3.57 -2.18
CA TYR A 57 3.37 -2.18 -2.61
C TYR A 57 3.59 -1.14 -1.48
N LEU A 58 4.24 -1.55 -0.38
CA LEU A 58 4.63 -0.63 0.69
C LEU A 58 5.60 0.41 0.12
N SER A 59 5.19 1.67 0.15
CA SER A 59 5.89 2.77 -0.51
C SER A 59 5.92 4.00 0.37
N VAL A 60 7.04 4.70 0.33
CA VAL A 60 7.21 6.05 0.89
C VAL A 60 7.89 6.87 -0.18
N ALA A 61 7.32 8.04 -0.49
CA ALA A 61 7.87 8.97 -1.46
C ALA A 61 9.36 9.20 -1.17
N PRO A 62 10.27 9.12 -2.17
CA PRO A 62 11.72 9.15 -1.93
C PRO A 62 12.21 10.34 -1.10
N ASP A 63 11.62 11.52 -1.32
CA ASP A 63 11.91 12.77 -0.59
C ASP A 63 11.33 12.81 0.85
N ARG A 64 10.52 11.82 1.23
CA ARG A 64 9.88 11.69 2.55
C ARG A 64 10.38 10.51 3.37
N GLN A 65 11.39 9.80 2.87
CA GLN A 65 12.00 8.68 3.60
C GLN A 65 12.75 9.16 4.85
N GLY A 66 13.01 8.23 5.78
CA GLY A 66 13.67 8.55 7.07
C GLY A 66 12.76 9.23 8.11
N GLN A 67 11.48 9.48 7.80
CA GLN A 67 10.53 10.19 8.68
C GLN A 67 9.53 9.25 9.40
N GLY A 68 9.79 7.94 9.37
CA GLY A 68 8.93 6.92 10.02
C GLY A 68 7.61 6.61 9.29
N LEU A 69 7.39 7.13 8.08
CA LEU A 69 6.15 6.87 7.31
C LEU A 69 5.95 5.39 6.98
N GLY A 70 7.02 4.67 6.62
CA GLY A 70 6.94 3.23 6.34
C GLY A 70 6.50 2.44 7.58
N GLN A 71 7.01 2.79 8.75
CA GLN A 71 6.58 2.18 10.02
C GLN A 71 5.10 2.48 10.30
N LYS A 72 4.65 3.72 10.06
CA LYS A 72 3.23 4.09 10.22
C LYS A 72 2.33 3.29 9.26
N MET A 73 2.77 3.05 8.02
CA MET A 73 2.02 2.21 7.08
C MET A 73 1.99 0.74 7.48
N MET A 74 3.08 0.18 7.98
CA MET A 74 3.06 -1.20 8.49
C MET A 74 2.09 -1.35 9.67
N ARG A 75 2.09 -0.41 10.61
CA ARG A 75 1.11 -0.40 11.72
C ARG A 75 -0.34 -0.28 11.22
N ALA A 76 -0.57 0.50 10.17
CA ALA A 76 -1.89 0.62 9.57
C ALA A 76 -2.32 -0.68 8.88
N ALA A 77 -1.39 -1.37 8.21
CA ALA A 77 -1.63 -2.68 7.60
C ALA A 77 -1.91 -3.75 8.66
N GLU A 78 -1.13 -3.81 9.73
CA GLU A 78 -1.37 -4.71 10.88
C GLU A 78 -2.76 -4.45 11.49
N ALA A 79 -3.10 -3.19 11.74
CA ALA A 79 -4.41 -2.82 12.29
C ALA A 79 -5.59 -3.10 11.33
N PHE A 80 -5.35 -3.14 10.01
CA PHE A 80 -6.34 -3.61 9.04
C PHE A 80 -6.56 -5.12 9.20
N LEU A 81 -5.47 -5.90 9.30
CA LEU A 81 -5.52 -7.36 9.42
C LEU A 81 -6.12 -7.82 10.76
N ASP A 82 -5.90 -7.10 11.86
CA ASP A 82 -6.51 -7.44 13.15
C ASP A 82 -8.05 -7.33 13.15
N LYS A 83 -8.62 -6.62 12.17
CA LYS A 83 -10.07 -6.38 12.07
C LYS A 83 -10.78 -7.29 11.06
N HIS A 84 -10.04 -8.13 10.33
CA HIS A 84 -10.57 -8.98 9.26
C HIS A 84 -10.12 -10.44 9.41
#